data_AF-A0A958CNR6-F1
#
_entry.id   AF-A0A958CNR6-F1
#
_cell.length_a   1.000
_cell.length_b   1.000
_cell.length_c   1.000
_cell.angle_alpha   90.00
_cell.angle_beta   90.00
_cell.angle_gamma   90.00
#
_symmetry.space_group_name_H-M   'P 1'
#
loop_
_entity.id
_entity.type
_entity.pdbx_description
1 polymer ?
#
loop_
_entity_poly.entity_id
_entity_poly.type
_entity_poly.pdbx_seq_one_letter_code
_entity_poly.pdbx_strand_id
1 'polypeptide(L)'
;MTPQRFSRVFLFLAASLLALTACSAPLPPVIVATQTQIAPPASNGETDALPPAVEYNLGDATIVQERFPEDSRFRNMPVRLNGLIGVPSRGDGPFPVVVILHGTHPGCPLDDMGVDRWPCDPDVEQRNYSGFAYLVSALADAGYVVLAPNINAENTFGFGEPVAGERLEQLIGLHLLGLAEAAAGGDNRFGDDVRLAGRADLSRLALIGHSRGGDASFALANDPDVLSGSLGYGPVDGVLQVAAAAASVDPWTSISAPLATILAGCDGDVVDQVGQAYFEGPRLAPDQTAWAASVWLDRANHNAFNTILPGDMAVQRDRPDCEPLLDGKAQRAWLVDYATDFLTTLFADDPVAIGHAKERLGIDVTTAAPDALYGQPARVAFLAPAADRQTVMIPADADELQTNRLGGAVTADNLTSDFCPKGFYSAQTLPGSEPCRRNYVTVPGQPAHAVVSWETPGAALRFALPEGVGDLSAFSTLSLRAAVDPASPLNPAGQPQAISVQITDSAGNSAAVHTRPDEPALGFPPGLMQDSSVTETGFFTGRVPLTTIRFPLSSFAGVDLSDIAEVALLFDQTSSGALFVSDIEWVRP
;
A
#
# COMPACT_ATOMS: atom_id res chain seq x y z
N MET A 1 -4.11 -47.18 22.64
CA MET A 1 -4.34 -48.64 22.69
C MET A 1 -5.83 -48.92 22.53
N THR A 2 -6.23 -49.34 21.34
CA THR A 2 -7.48 -50.07 21.02
C THR A 2 -7.22 -51.59 21.15
N PRO A 3 -8.13 -52.53 20.81
CA PRO A 3 -9.60 -52.62 20.90
C PRO A 3 -10.10 -54.04 21.34
N GLN A 4 -11.40 -54.27 21.53
CA GLN A 4 -12.08 -55.57 21.26
C GLN A 4 -13.57 -55.28 20.92
N ARG A 5 -14.01 -55.39 19.66
CA ARG A 5 -14.58 -56.56 18.90
C ARG A 5 -15.91 -57.11 19.48
N PHE A 6 -16.90 -57.61 18.73
CA PHE A 6 -17.49 -57.48 17.37
C PHE A 6 -18.66 -58.49 17.32
N SER A 7 -19.84 -58.16 16.77
CA SER A 7 -20.77 -59.08 16.04
C SER A 7 -22.06 -58.34 15.65
N ARG A 8 -22.33 -58.01 14.37
CA ARG A 8 -23.04 -58.80 13.31
C ARG A 8 -24.50 -59.15 13.72
N VAL A 9 -25.58 -58.82 12.99
CA VAL A 9 -25.95 -59.18 11.60
C VAL A 9 -27.14 -58.32 11.10
N PHE A 10 -27.20 -58.12 9.78
CA PHE A 10 -28.22 -57.53 8.88
C PHE A 10 -29.70 -57.96 9.05
N LEU A 11 -30.66 -57.11 8.63
CA LEU A 11 -31.70 -57.46 7.65
C LEU A 11 -32.36 -56.22 6.98
N PHE A 12 -32.66 -56.35 5.68
CA PHE A 12 -33.30 -55.40 4.75
C PHE A 12 -34.85 -55.49 4.75
N LEU A 13 -35.54 -54.37 4.40
CA LEU A 13 -36.70 -54.19 3.48
C LEU A 13 -37.42 -52.86 3.85
N ALA A 14 -37.53 -51.81 3.03
CA ALA A 14 -38.21 -51.59 1.74
C ALA A 14 -39.59 -50.88 1.87
N ALA A 15 -39.71 -49.75 1.15
CA ALA A 15 -40.92 -48.99 0.71
C ALA A 15 -41.71 -48.22 1.82
N SER A 16 -42.24 -47.00 1.62
CA SER A 16 -42.89 -46.43 0.43
C SER A 16 -43.02 -44.89 0.54
N LEU A 17 -43.05 -44.22 -0.62
CA LEU A 17 -43.46 -42.83 -0.87
C LEU A 17 -44.87 -42.50 -0.35
N LEU A 18 -45.08 -41.25 0.09
CA LEU A 18 -46.30 -40.52 -0.24
C LEU A 18 -46.01 -39.01 -0.38
N ALA A 19 -46.26 -38.49 -1.57
CA ALA A 19 -46.21 -37.09 -1.94
C ALA A 19 -47.56 -36.41 -1.61
N LEU A 20 -47.51 -35.16 -1.15
CA LEU A 20 -48.63 -34.24 -1.18
C LEU A 20 -48.21 -32.99 -1.94
N THR A 21 -48.79 -32.87 -3.13
CA THR A 21 -48.75 -31.74 -4.05
C THR A 21 -49.71 -30.65 -3.58
N ALA A 22 -49.26 -29.39 -3.60
CA ALA A 22 -50.13 -28.23 -3.71
C ALA A 22 -49.47 -27.20 -4.64
N CYS A 23 -50.30 -26.66 -5.54
CA CYS A 23 -49.96 -25.90 -6.73
C CYS A 23 -49.25 -24.57 -6.48
N SER A 24 -48.37 -24.19 -7.39
CA SER A 24 -48.04 -22.79 -7.69
C SER A 24 -47.81 -22.67 -9.20
N ALA A 25 -48.43 -21.67 -9.81
CA ALA A 25 -48.48 -21.43 -11.25
C ALA A 25 -47.09 -21.14 -11.85
N PRO A 26 -46.86 -21.41 -13.15
CA PRO A 26 -45.59 -21.13 -13.79
C PRO A 26 -45.40 -19.62 -13.96
N LEU A 27 -44.32 -19.08 -13.40
CA LEU A 27 -43.82 -17.74 -13.73
C LEU A 27 -43.29 -17.73 -15.18
N PRO A 28 -43.42 -16.61 -15.91
CA PRO A 28 -42.84 -16.49 -17.24
C PRO A 28 -41.31 -16.59 -17.19
N PRO A 29 -40.64 -17.06 -18.26
CA PRO A 29 -39.20 -17.18 -18.27
C PRO A 29 -38.56 -15.81 -18.10
N VAL A 30 -37.74 -15.68 -17.05
CA VAL A 30 -36.80 -14.58 -16.90
C VAL A 30 -35.81 -14.69 -18.05
N ILE A 31 -35.84 -13.70 -18.95
CA ILE A 31 -34.79 -13.51 -19.95
C ILE A 31 -33.57 -13.05 -19.17
N VAL A 32 -32.70 -14.01 -18.84
CA VAL A 32 -31.33 -13.70 -18.42
C VAL A 32 -30.64 -13.16 -19.67
N ALA A 33 -30.35 -11.86 -19.67
CA ALA A 33 -29.47 -11.27 -20.66
C ALA A 33 -28.13 -12.01 -20.55
N THR A 34 -27.83 -12.80 -21.58
CA THR A 34 -26.56 -13.50 -21.70
C THR A 34 -25.52 -12.40 -21.89
N GLN A 35 -24.77 -12.09 -20.83
CA GLN A 35 -23.52 -11.36 -21.00
C GLN A 35 -22.65 -12.23 -21.90
N THR A 36 -22.44 -11.78 -23.13
CA THR A 36 -21.39 -12.30 -24.00
C THR A 36 -20.09 -12.13 -23.25
N GLN A 37 -19.60 -13.20 -22.61
CA GLN A 37 -18.21 -13.35 -22.26
C GLN A 37 -17.43 -13.20 -23.57
N ILE A 38 -16.78 -12.06 -23.74
CA ILE A 38 -15.71 -11.94 -24.72
C ILE A 38 -14.62 -12.88 -24.18
N ALA A 39 -14.50 -14.05 -24.80
CA ALA A 39 -13.41 -14.96 -24.50
C ALA A 39 -12.09 -14.21 -24.72
N PRO A 40 -11.10 -14.34 -23.81
CA PRO A 40 -9.77 -13.80 -24.06
C PRO A 40 -9.25 -14.40 -25.37
N PRO A 41 -8.48 -13.63 -26.17
CA PRO A 41 -7.94 -14.16 -27.42
C PRO A 41 -7.16 -15.44 -27.10
N ALA A 42 -7.54 -16.53 -27.78
CA ALA A 42 -6.92 -17.83 -27.60
C ALA A 42 -5.41 -17.70 -27.86
N SER A 43 -4.61 -18.06 -26.84
CA SER A 43 -3.17 -18.19 -26.97
C SER A 43 -2.87 -19.37 -27.89
N ASN A 44 -2.48 -19.05 -29.13
CA ASN A 44 -1.86 -20.04 -29.99
C ASN A 44 -0.45 -20.32 -29.48
N GLY A 45 -0.32 -21.41 -28.72
CA GLY A 45 0.81 -22.33 -28.69
C GLY A 45 2.22 -21.77 -28.83
N GLU A 46 2.77 -21.30 -27.71
CA GLU A 46 4.10 -21.66 -27.18
C GLU A 46 4.01 -21.32 -25.68
N THR A 47 4.42 -22.23 -24.80
CA THR A 47 4.62 -21.86 -23.40
C THR A 47 5.85 -20.96 -23.36
N ASP A 48 5.66 -19.66 -23.62
CA ASP A 48 6.70 -18.65 -23.43
C ASP A 48 7.05 -18.70 -21.94
N ALA A 49 8.15 -19.39 -21.61
CA ALA A 49 8.80 -19.18 -20.34
C ALA A 49 9.14 -17.69 -20.26
N LEU A 50 8.82 -17.03 -19.14
CA LEU A 50 9.17 -15.63 -18.92
C LEU A 50 10.66 -15.41 -19.25
N PRO A 51 11.05 -14.26 -19.84
CA PRO A 51 12.44 -13.94 -20.09
C PRO A 51 13.25 -14.15 -18.81
N PRO A 52 14.39 -14.86 -18.87
CA PRO A 52 15.13 -15.17 -17.65
C PRO A 52 15.72 -13.89 -17.06
N ALA A 53 15.59 -13.73 -15.75
CA ALA A 53 16.48 -12.87 -14.98
C ALA A 53 17.91 -13.42 -15.07
N VAL A 54 18.85 -12.59 -15.50
CA VAL A 54 20.27 -12.93 -15.70
C VAL A 54 21.10 -12.31 -14.59
N GLU A 55 22.02 -13.07 -14.00
CA GLU A 55 22.99 -12.54 -13.04
C GLU A 55 24.07 -11.74 -13.78
N TYR A 56 24.31 -10.50 -13.36
CA TYR A 56 25.36 -9.66 -13.92
C TYR A 56 26.44 -9.32 -12.90
N ASN A 57 27.62 -8.90 -13.38
CA ASN A 57 28.69 -8.39 -12.55
C ASN A 57 29.50 -7.34 -13.32
N LEU A 58 29.42 -6.07 -12.91
CA LEU A 58 30.14 -4.96 -13.53
C LEU A 58 31.60 -4.85 -13.07
N GLY A 59 31.97 -5.65 -12.07
CA GLY A 59 33.28 -5.69 -11.42
C GLY A 59 33.23 -5.23 -9.97
N ASP A 60 34.42 -5.18 -9.37
CA ASP A 60 34.60 -4.63 -8.03
C ASP A 60 34.81 -3.11 -8.11
N ALA A 61 34.30 -2.38 -7.12
CA ALA A 61 34.48 -0.95 -6.96
C ALA A 61 34.76 -0.59 -5.51
N THR A 62 35.06 0.68 -5.28
CA THR A 62 35.22 1.26 -3.94
C THR A 62 34.28 2.45 -3.84
N ILE A 63 33.38 2.43 -2.85
CA ILE A 63 32.58 3.60 -2.47
C ILE A 63 33.23 4.30 -1.29
N VAL A 64 33.01 5.61 -1.18
CA VAL A 64 33.65 6.46 -0.16
C VAL A 64 32.63 6.90 0.87
N GLN A 65 32.88 6.58 2.14
CA GLN A 65 32.14 7.08 3.29
C GLN A 65 32.86 8.31 3.86
N GLU A 66 32.52 9.49 3.35
CA GLU A 66 33.16 10.77 3.64
C GLU A 66 33.11 11.17 5.11
N ARG A 67 32.15 10.64 5.88
CA ARG A 67 32.10 10.88 7.34
C ARG A 67 33.32 10.34 8.09
N PHE A 68 34.05 9.39 7.51
CA PHE A 68 35.25 8.83 8.13
C PHE A 68 36.52 9.57 7.68
N PRO A 69 37.50 9.75 8.58
CA PRO A 69 38.82 10.30 8.23
C PRO A 69 39.52 9.52 7.11
N GLU A 70 40.39 10.20 6.35
CA GLU A 70 41.12 9.62 5.21
C GLU A 70 41.86 8.31 5.53
N ASP A 71 42.39 8.18 6.75
CA ASP A 71 43.15 7.02 7.24
C ASP A 71 42.28 5.94 7.90
N SER A 72 40.96 6.16 8.00
CA SER A 72 40.03 5.19 8.59
C SER A 72 39.83 3.99 7.68
N ARG A 73 39.86 2.78 8.27
CA ARG A 73 39.53 1.53 7.57
C ARG A 73 38.11 1.51 7.00
N PHE A 74 37.22 2.38 7.49
CA PHE A 74 35.84 2.45 7.08
C PHE A 74 35.58 3.43 5.94
N ARG A 75 36.55 4.30 5.59
CA ARG A 75 36.33 5.32 4.57
C ARG A 75 36.17 4.72 3.18
N ASN A 76 37.10 3.86 2.78
CA ASN A 76 37.11 3.25 1.45
C ASN A 76 36.48 1.86 1.53
N MET A 77 35.21 1.75 1.18
CA MET A 77 34.44 0.52 1.29
C MET A 77 34.47 -0.27 -0.01
N PRO A 78 35.03 -1.50 -0.02
CA PRO A 78 35.00 -2.36 -1.18
C PRO A 78 33.59 -2.89 -1.40
N VAL A 79 33.14 -2.87 -2.66
CA VAL A 79 31.83 -3.36 -3.08
C VAL A 79 31.95 -4.15 -4.37
N ARG A 80 31.04 -5.12 -4.56
CA ARG A 80 30.87 -5.81 -5.83
C ARG A 80 29.61 -5.30 -6.50
N LEU A 81 29.73 -4.89 -7.76
CA LEU A 81 28.62 -4.35 -8.53
C LEU A 81 27.93 -5.48 -9.31
N ASN A 82 27.31 -6.41 -8.58
CA ASN A 82 26.53 -7.52 -9.13
C ASN A 82 25.02 -7.37 -8.84
N GLY A 83 24.21 -8.19 -9.50
CA GLY A 83 22.76 -8.17 -9.34
C GLY A 83 22.06 -9.06 -10.35
N LEU A 84 20.75 -8.88 -10.48
CA LEU A 84 19.97 -9.46 -11.58
C LEU A 84 19.55 -8.38 -12.58
N ILE A 85 19.52 -8.73 -13.86
CA ILE A 85 18.94 -7.93 -14.92
C ILE A 85 17.92 -8.74 -15.72
N GLY A 86 16.81 -8.11 -16.08
CA GLY A 86 15.84 -8.59 -17.05
C GLY A 86 15.71 -7.58 -18.19
N VAL A 87 15.71 -8.05 -19.43
CA VAL A 87 15.54 -7.21 -20.62
C VAL A 87 14.40 -7.80 -21.45
N PRO A 88 13.49 -6.99 -22.01
CA PRO A 88 12.41 -7.52 -22.83
C PRO A 88 12.97 -8.31 -24.01
N SER A 89 12.40 -9.49 -24.28
CA SER A 89 12.81 -10.35 -25.39
C SER A 89 12.25 -9.90 -26.74
N ARG A 90 11.17 -9.09 -26.70
CA ARG A 90 10.42 -8.56 -27.85
C ARG A 90 10.40 -7.04 -27.82
N GLY A 91 10.13 -6.44 -28.98
CA GLY A 91 10.18 -5.00 -29.18
C GLY A 91 11.59 -4.46 -29.35
N ASP A 92 11.69 -3.28 -29.96
CA ASP A 92 12.97 -2.65 -30.31
C ASP A 92 13.51 -1.73 -29.21
N GLY A 93 12.65 -1.29 -28.28
CA GLY A 93 12.99 -0.32 -27.23
C GLY A 93 13.05 1.12 -27.78
N PRO A 94 13.61 2.07 -27.01
CA PRO A 94 14.13 1.85 -25.65
C PRO A 94 12.96 1.68 -24.65
N PHE A 95 13.17 0.88 -23.62
CA PHE A 95 12.18 0.53 -22.60
C PHE A 95 12.43 1.30 -21.31
N PRO A 96 11.38 1.66 -20.54
CA PRO A 96 11.55 2.23 -19.21
C PRO A 96 12.38 1.30 -18.31
N VAL A 97 13.10 1.89 -17.38
CA VAL A 97 13.97 1.19 -16.43
C VAL A 97 13.27 1.07 -15.07
N VAL A 98 13.32 -0.11 -14.49
CA VAL A 98 12.82 -0.41 -13.14
C VAL A 98 13.95 -0.91 -12.27
N VAL A 99 14.13 -0.35 -11.08
CA VAL A 99 15.13 -0.81 -10.10
C VAL A 99 14.43 -1.39 -8.87
N ILE A 100 14.75 -2.63 -8.51
CA ILE A 100 14.21 -3.35 -7.35
C ILE A 100 15.26 -3.37 -6.24
N LEU A 101 15.00 -2.65 -5.15
CA LEU A 101 15.87 -2.55 -3.97
C LEU A 101 15.40 -3.54 -2.90
N HIS A 102 16.27 -4.46 -2.49
CA HIS A 102 15.95 -5.43 -1.46
C HIS A 102 16.05 -4.86 -0.04
N GLY A 103 15.46 -5.57 0.93
CA GLY A 103 15.47 -5.21 2.34
C GLY A 103 16.79 -5.41 3.07
N THR A 104 16.77 -5.07 4.35
CA THR A 104 17.91 -5.26 5.27
C THR A 104 17.97 -6.70 5.75
N HIS A 105 18.90 -7.47 5.20
CA HIS A 105 19.23 -8.79 5.71
C HIS A 105 20.74 -8.96 5.70
N PRO A 106 21.33 -9.78 6.58
CA PRO A 106 22.75 -10.05 6.54
C PRO A 106 23.19 -10.47 5.14
N GLY A 107 24.12 -9.72 4.56
CA GLY A 107 24.74 -10.09 3.28
C GLY A 107 25.87 -11.11 3.46
N CYS A 108 26.55 -11.04 4.60
CA CYS A 108 27.66 -11.92 4.95
C CYS A 108 27.37 -12.73 6.22
N PRO A 109 28.12 -13.83 6.47
CA PRO A 109 28.02 -14.57 7.72
C PRO A 109 28.16 -13.64 8.94
N LEU A 110 27.27 -13.83 9.90
CA LEU A 110 27.28 -13.12 11.18
C LEU A 110 28.40 -13.66 12.08
N ASP A 111 29.04 -12.76 12.82
CA ASP A 111 29.93 -13.14 13.92
C ASP A 111 29.16 -13.38 15.24
N ASP A 112 29.90 -13.70 16.31
CA ASP A 112 29.34 -13.95 17.64
C ASP A 112 28.55 -12.76 18.22
N MET A 113 28.77 -11.55 17.69
CA MET A 113 28.07 -10.32 18.09
C MET A 113 26.86 -10.02 17.20
N GLY A 114 26.56 -10.89 16.23
CA GLY A 114 25.46 -10.69 15.29
C GLY A 114 25.76 -9.64 14.22
N VAL A 115 27.03 -9.31 13.98
CA VAL A 115 27.44 -8.35 12.95
C VAL A 115 27.92 -9.10 11.70
N ASP A 116 27.42 -8.69 10.54
CA ASP A 116 27.81 -9.28 9.27
C ASP A 116 29.22 -8.83 8.86
N ARG A 117 30.08 -9.78 8.49
CA ARG A 117 31.51 -9.49 8.20
C ARG A 117 31.72 -9.08 6.73
N TRP A 118 31.29 -7.87 6.38
CA TRP A 118 31.51 -7.33 5.04
C TRP A 118 32.95 -6.80 4.80
N PRO A 119 33.54 -7.04 3.62
CA PRO A 119 33.10 -7.97 2.58
C PRO A 119 33.45 -9.42 2.95
N CYS A 120 32.65 -10.36 2.50
CA CYS A 120 32.91 -11.79 2.60
C CYS A 120 33.22 -12.39 1.22
N ASP A 121 33.59 -13.69 1.21
CA ASP A 121 33.74 -14.43 -0.03
C ASP A 121 32.39 -14.51 -0.78
N PRO A 122 32.35 -14.27 -2.11
CA PRO A 122 31.13 -14.41 -2.91
C PRO A 122 30.33 -15.69 -2.64
N ASP A 123 31.01 -16.82 -2.42
CA ASP A 123 30.35 -18.12 -2.28
C ASP A 123 29.54 -18.24 -0.98
N VAL A 124 29.82 -17.40 0.01
CA VAL A 124 29.10 -17.35 1.30
C VAL A 124 28.23 -16.11 1.44
N GLU A 125 28.21 -15.24 0.43
CA GLU A 125 27.36 -14.06 0.42
C GLU A 125 25.89 -14.46 0.20
N GLN A 126 25.01 -14.01 1.08
CA GLN A 126 23.57 -14.15 0.88
C GLN A 126 23.12 -13.18 -0.21
N ARG A 127 22.70 -13.73 -1.35
CA ARG A 127 22.27 -12.97 -2.52
C ARG A 127 20.85 -12.44 -2.35
N ASN A 128 20.64 -11.50 -1.42
CA ASN A 128 19.32 -10.94 -1.06
C ASN A 128 18.51 -10.42 -2.27
N TYR A 129 19.18 -9.82 -3.24
CA TYR A 129 18.60 -9.38 -4.52
C TYR A 129 18.02 -10.53 -5.37
N SER A 130 18.59 -11.74 -5.29
CA SER A 130 18.22 -12.88 -6.15
C SER A 130 16.81 -13.40 -5.89
N GLY A 131 16.26 -13.12 -4.71
CA GLY A 131 14.90 -13.50 -4.35
C GLY A 131 13.81 -12.78 -5.14
N PHE A 132 14.17 -11.75 -5.91
CA PHE A 132 13.27 -11.03 -6.81
C PHE A 132 13.36 -11.47 -8.27
N ALA A 133 14.07 -12.58 -8.57
CA ALA A 133 14.19 -13.08 -9.95
C ALA A 133 12.83 -13.28 -10.66
N TYR A 134 11.80 -13.68 -9.92
CA TYR A 134 10.44 -13.82 -10.45
C TYR A 134 9.87 -12.48 -10.92
N LEU A 135 10.09 -11.40 -10.15
CA LEU A 135 9.58 -10.06 -10.46
C LEU A 135 10.38 -9.43 -11.60
N VAL A 136 11.71 -9.60 -11.60
CA VAL A 136 12.60 -9.20 -12.70
C VAL A 136 12.14 -9.84 -14.02
N SER A 137 11.90 -11.15 -14.01
CA SER A 137 11.48 -11.89 -15.21
C SER A 137 10.10 -11.44 -15.70
N ALA A 138 9.14 -11.28 -14.78
CA ALA A 138 7.77 -10.89 -15.14
C ALA A 138 7.69 -9.46 -15.69
N LEU A 139 8.39 -8.52 -15.06
CA LEU A 139 8.41 -7.13 -15.52
C LEU A 139 9.21 -6.97 -16.83
N ALA A 140 10.24 -7.79 -17.06
CA ALA A 140 10.91 -7.83 -18.35
C ALA A 140 9.97 -8.32 -19.48
N ASP A 141 9.14 -9.32 -19.21
CA ASP A 141 8.10 -9.77 -20.14
C ASP A 141 7.06 -8.68 -20.43
N ALA A 142 6.76 -7.86 -19.42
CA ALA A 142 5.85 -6.71 -19.52
C ALA A 142 6.45 -5.49 -20.25
N GLY A 143 7.69 -5.56 -20.74
CA GLY A 143 8.29 -4.50 -21.55
C GLY A 143 9.15 -3.49 -20.78
N TYR A 144 9.74 -3.89 -19.65
CA TYR A 144 10.65 -3.04 -18.86
C TYR A 144 12.07 -3.61 -18.84
N VAL A 145 13.09 -2.75 -18.82
CA VAL A 145 14.45 -3.17 -18.43
C VAL A 145 14.51 -3.11 -16.90
N VAL A 146 14.80 -4.23 -16.24
CA VAL A 146 14.65 -4.35 -14.80
C VAL A 146 15.98 -4.74 -14.15
N LEU A 147 16.43 -3.99 -13.17
CA LEU A 147 17.61 -4.32 -12.35
C LEU A 147 17.18 -4.63 -10.92
N ALA A 148 17.74 -5.68 -10.33
CA ALA A 148 17.76 -5.90 -8.88
C ALA A 148 19.22 -5.91 -8.41
N PRO A 149 19.80 -4.74 -8.09
CA PRO A 149 21.20 -4.64 -7.68
C PRO A 149 21.45 -5.26 -6.31
N ASN A 150 22.66 -5.75 -6.10
CA ASN A 150 23.14 -6.14 -4.79
C ASN A 150 23.42 -4.91 -3.92
N ILE A 151 22.56 -4.65 -2.95
CA ILE A 151 22.72 -3.55 -1.99
C ILE A 151 23.01 -4.07 -0.58
N ASN A 152 23.61 -5.26 -0.45
CA ASN A 152 24.09 -5.76 0.84
C ASN A 152 25.05 -4.77 1.54
N ALA A 153 25.91 -4.11 0.76
CA ALA A 153 26.83 -3.07 1.24
C ALA A 153 26.12 -1.85 1.86
N GLU A 154 24.90 -1.51 1.43
CA GLU A 154 24.11 -0.46 2.08
C GLU A 154 23.78 -0.85 3.52
N ASN A 155 23.34 -2.10 3.70
CA ASN A 155 22.71 -2.54 4.94
C ASN A 155 23.68 -3.10 6.00
N THR A 156 24.95 -3.31 5.66
CA THR A 156 25.94 -3.92 6.55
C THR A 156 26.38 -2.99 7.68
N PHE A 157 26.52 -3.55 8.90
CA PHE A 157 27.19 -2.90 10.02
C PHE A 157 28.69 -3.26 10.10
N GLY A 158 29.13 -4.29 9.36
CA GLY A 158 30.53 -4.73 9.31
C GLY A 158 31.53 -3.68 8.84
N PHE A 159 31.03 -2.67 8.13
CA PHE A 159 31.83 -1.58 7.56
C PHE A 159 31.42 -0.19 8.11
N GLY A 160 30.95 -0.16 9.36
CA GLY A 160 30.45 1.03 10.04
C GLY A 160 28.94 1.15 9.94
N GLU A 161 28.31 1.92 10.83
CA GLU A 161 26.86 2.15 10.84
C GLU A 161 26.43 2.89 9.56
N PRO A 162 25.49 2.37 8.75
CA PRO A 162 25.03 3.06 7.54
C PRO A 162 24.54 4.49 7.83
N VAL A 163 24.81 5.41 6.90
CA VAL A 163 24.25 6.76 6.90
C VAL A 163 23.40 6.90 5.65
N ALA A 164 22.20 7.46 5.81
CA ALA A 164 21.24 7.65 4.73
C ALA A 164 21.89 8.31 3.50
N GLY A 165 21.63 7.77 2.31
CA GLY A 165 22.12 8.30 1.03
C GLY A 165 23.59 7.98 0.72
N GLU A 166 24.49 8.05 1.71
CA GLU A 166 25.95 8.05 1.46
C GLU A 166 26.44 6.84 0.65
N ARG A 167 26.06 5.62 1.03
CA ARG A 167 26.47 4.40 0.31
C ARG A 167 25.52 4.10 -0.86
N LEU A 168 24.22 4.20 -0.62
CA LEU A 168 23.15 3.89 -1.58
C LEU A 168 23.29 4.68 -2.89
N GLU A 169 23.48 5.99 -2.82
CA GLU A 169 23.58 6.86 -4.02
C GLU A 169 24.76 6.45 -4.89
N GLN A 170 25.92 6.17 -4.29
CA GLN A 170 27.10 5.69 -5.01
C GLN A 170 26.87 4.31 -5.63
N LEU A 171 26.28 3.38 -4.88
CA LEU A 171 25.99 2.03 -5.36
C LEU A 171 25.04 2.07 -6.57
N ILE A 172 23.90 2.75 -6.42
CA ILE A 172 22.90 2.84 -7.48
C ILE A 172 23.42 3.65 -8.67
N GLY A 173 24.13 4.75 -8.42
CA GLY A 173 24.77 5.54 -9.46
C GLY A 173 25.74 4.71 -10.29
N LEU A 174 26.61 3.89 -9.68
CA LEU A 174 27.54 3.01 -10.39
C LEU A 174 26.81 1.97 -11.26
N HIS A 175 25.72 1.38 -10.76
CA HIS A 175 24.92 0.43 -11.53
C HIS A 175 24.20 1.07 -12.71
N LEU A 176 23.55 2.23 -12.51
CA LEU A 176 22.80 2.93 -13.54
C LEU A 176 23.71 3.57 -14.59
N LEU A 177 24.88 4.10 -14.21
CA LEU A 177 25.87 4.59 -15.16
C LEU A 177 26.43 3.47 -16.04
N GLY A 178 26.70 2.30 -15.45
CA GLY A 178 27.07 1.11 -16.23
C GLY A 178 25.98 0.69 -17.22
N LEU A 179 24.71 0.72 -16.80
CA LEU A 179 23.58 0.47 -17.69
C LEU A 179 23.49 1.51 -18.82
N ALA A 180 23.66 2.79 -18.49
CA ALA A 180 23.63 3.87 -19.46
C ALA A 180 24.74 3.74 -20.51
N GLU A 181 25.96 3.38 -20.10
CA GLU A 181 27.07 3.11 -21.01
C GLU A 181 26.74 1.94 -21.95
N ALA A 182 26.28 0.81 -21.42
CA ALA A 182 25.90 -0.35 -22.21
C ALA A 182 24.73 -0.05 -23.16
N ALA A 183 23.74 0.74 -22.70
CA ALA A 183 22.60 1.19 -23.50
C ALA A 183 23.00 2.14 -24.63
N ALA A 184 24.03 2.96 -24.43
CA ALA A 184 24.61 3.82 -25.47
C ALA A 184 25.49 3.05 -26.47
N GLY A 185 25.68 1.74 -26.30
CA GLY A 185 26.52 0.89 -27.15
C GLY A 185 28.00 0.87 -26.75
N GLY A 186 28.32 1.30 -25.52
CA GLY A 186 29.64 1.18 -24.90
C GLY A 186 29.94 -0.22 -24.36
N ASP A 187 30.81 -0.30 -23.35
CA ASP A 187 31.17 -1.58 -22.72
C ASP A 187 29.93 -2.21 -22.05
N ASN A 188 29.70 -3.50 -22.31
CA ASN A 188 28.55 -4.22 -21.79
C ASN A 188 29.00 -5.36 -20.88
N ARG A 189 28.85 -5.14 -19.57
CA ARG A 189 29.21 -6.10 -18.51
C ARG A 189 27.99 -6.74 -17.85
N PHE A 190 26.82 -6.66 -18.48
CA PHE A 190 25.58 -7.23 -17.95
C PHE A 190 25.38 -8.72 -18.29
N GLY A 191 26.36 -9.33 -18.94
CA GLY A 191 26.33 -10.71 -19.40
C GLY A 191 26.35 -10.79 -20.92
N ASP A 192 27.07 -11.77 -21.46
CA ASP A 192 27.33 -11.90 -22.91
C ASP A 192 26.05 -12.07 -23.74
N ASP A 193 25.00 -12.67 -23.14
CA ASP A 193 23.71 -12.90 -23.78
C ASP A 193 22.73 -11.71 -23.63
N VAL A 194 23.09 -10.68 -22.85
CA VAL A 194 22.23 -9.52 -22.58
C VAL A 194 22.55 -8.41 -23.56
N ARG A 195 21.67 -8.15 -24.52
CA ARG A 195 21.83 -7.04 -25.48
C ARG A 195 21.21 -5.77 -24.91
N LEU A 196 22.01 -4.71 -24.72
CA LEU A 196 21.55 -3.45 -24.13
C LEU A 196 21.57 -2.24 -25.06
N ALA A 197 22.39 -2.25 -26.12
CA ALA A 197 22.50 -1.10 -27.03
C ALA A 197 21.12 -0.70 -27.60
N GLY A 198 20.68 0.52 -27.28
CA GLY A 198 19.37 1.09 -27.67
C GLY A 198 18.17 0.56 -26.89
N ARG A 199 18.36 -0.23 -25.84
CA ARG A 199 17.27 -0.97 -25.17
C ARG A 199 16.75 -0.32 -23.89
N ALA A 200 17.56 0.43 -23.16
CA ALA A 200 17.16 1.03 -21.88
C ALA A 200 17.01 2.55 -22.00
N ASP A 201 15.92 3.08 -21.45
CA ASP A 201 15.65 4.50 -21.33
C ASP A 201 15.75 4.94 -19.86
N LEU A 202 16.93 5.42 -19.46
CA LEU A 202 17.16 5.85 -18.07
C LEU A 202 16.46 7.17 -17.72
N SER A 203 15.85 7.85 -18.69
CA SER A 203 15.00 9.03 -18.42
C SER A 203 13.57 8.65 -18.01
N ARG A 204 13.21 7.36 -18.13
CA ARG A 204 11.96 6.79 -17.64
C ARG A 204 12.25 5.76 -16.56
N LEU A 205 12.28 6.20 -15.30
CA LEU A 205 12.81 5.42 -14.18
C LEU A 205 11.75 5.19 -13.10
N ALA A 206 11.51 3.94 -12.73
CA ALA A 206 10.70 3.60 -11.56
C ALA A 206 11.51 2.80 -10.53
N LEU A 207 11.18 2.98 -9.25
CA LEU A 207 11.81 2.28 -8.15
C LEU A 207 10.80 1.37 -7.45
N ILE A 208 11.22 0.15 -7.13
CA ILE A 208 10.47 -0.79 -6.29
C ILE A 208 11.33 -1.12 -5.08
N GLY A 209 10.83 -0.95 -3.87
CA GLY A 209 11.62 -1.12 -2.65
C GLY A 209 10.96 -2.04 -1.63
N HIS A 210 11.61 -3.14 -1.26
CA HIS A 210 11.13 -4.05 -0.20
C HIS A 210 11.75 -3.74 1.16
N SER A 211 10.96 -3.71 2.24
CA SER A 211 11.47 -3.46 3.60
C SER A 211 12.25 -2.14 3.68
N ARG A 212 13.51 -2.13 4.15
CA ARG A 212 14.39 -0.94 4.08
C ARG A 212 14.73 -0.49 2.65
N GLY A 213 14.57 -1.37 1.65
CA GLY A 213 14.60 -0.97 0.24
C GLY A 213 13.48 0.02 -0.11
N GLY A 214 12.37 0.01 0.63
CA GLY A 214 11.29 1.02 0.53
C GLY A 214 11.74 2.41 0.99
N ASP A 215 12.43 2.50 2.13
CA ASP A 215 13.07 3.72 2.64
C ASP A 215 14.12 4.25 1.67
N ALA A 216 14.99 3.36 1.16
CA ALA A 216 15.97 3.65 0.12
C ALA A 216 15.33 4.19 -1.18
N SER A 217 14.24 3.58 -1.65
CA SER A 217 13.56 4.03 -2.87
C SER A 217 12.93 5.41 -2.73
N PHE A 218 12.40 5.72 -1.54
CA PHE A 218 11.85 7.03 -1.22
C PHE A 218 12.96 8.10 -1.14
N ALA A 219 14.09 7.75 -0.51
CA ALA A 219 15.26 8.63 -0.44
C ALA A 219 15.77 9.00 -1.84
N LEU A 220 15.98 8.02 -2.71
CA LEU A 220 16.46 8.23 -4.08
C LEU A 220 15.50 9.06 -4.94
N ALA A 221 14.18 8.87 -4.79
CA ALA A 221 13.20 9.64 -5.54
C ALA A 221 13.14 11.12 -5.14
N ASN A 222 13.57 11.44 -3.92
CA ASN A 222 13.64 12.81 -3.40
C ASN A 222 15.06 13.40 -3.42
N ASP A 223 16.05 12.65 -3.90
CA ASP A 223 17.42 13.13 -4.02
C ASP A 223 17.51 14.27 -5.07
N PRO A 224 18.09 15.44 -4.74
CA PRO A 224 18.16 16.57 -5.67
C PRO A 224 18.92 16.28 -6.97
N ASP A 225 19.97 15.47 -6.93
CA ASP A 225 20.78 15.16 -8.11
C ASP A 225 20.02 14.20 -9.03
N VAL A 226 19.34 13.20 -8.47
CA VAL A 226 18.41 12.32 -9.21
C VAL A 226 17.25 13.12 -9.81
N LEU A 227 16.64 14.03 -9.04
CA LEU A 227 15.53 14.88 -9.49
C LEU A 227 15.93 15.81 -10.63
N SER A 228 17.18 16.31 -10.62
CA SER A 228 17.69 17.16 -11.68
C SER A 228 17.97 16.42 -12.99
N GLY A 229 18.03 15.08 -12.96
CA GLY A 229 18.49 14.25 -14.08
C GLY A 229 19.97 14.45 -14.44
N SER A 230 20.72 15.20 -13.63
CA SER A 230 22.12 15.59 -13.93
C SER A 230 23.09 14.41 -13.92
N LEU A 231 22.70 13.31 -13.30
CA LEU A 231 23.46 12.06 -13.21
C LEU A 231 23.38 11.19 -14.48
N GLY A 232 22.60 11.60 -15.49
CA GLY A 232 22.40 10.82 -16.72
C GLY A 232 21.32 9.74 -16.61
N TYR A 233 20.57 9.74 -15.51
CA TYR A 233 19.37 8.97 -15.28
C TYR A 233 18.40 9.77 -14.42
N GLY A 234 17.13 9.34 -14.39
CA GLY A 234 16.08 10.05 -13.66
C GLY A 234 15.56 11.29 -14.41
N PRO A 235 14.64 12.05 -13.81
CA PRO A 235 14.04 11.85 -12.47
C PRO A 235 13.27 10.52 -12.33
N VAL A 236 12.94 10.15 -11.09
CA VAL A 236 12.09 8.97 -10.83
C VAL A 236 10.63 9.33 -11.17
N ASP A 237 9.99 8.54 -12.02
CA ASP A 237 8.58 8.70 -12.43
C ASP A 237 7.59 8.00 -11.50
N GLY A 238 8.06 7.11 -10.63
CA GLY A 238 7.23 6.52 -9.60
C GLY A 238 7.95 5.55 -8.66
N VAL A 239 7.39 5.41 -7.46
CA VAL A 239 7.91 4.56 -6.38
C VAL A 239 6.84 3.57 -5.92
N LEU A 240 7.19 2.27 -5.92
CA LEU A 240 6.39 1.20 -5.33
C LEU A 240 7.11 0.62 -4.12
N GLN A 241 6.59 0.87 -2.93
CA GLN A 241 7.13 0.29 -1.71
C GLN A 241 6.40 -1.00 -1.33
N VAL A 242 7.14 -2.02 -0.93
CA VAL A 242 6.63 -3.34 -0.56
C VAL A 242 7.02 -3.65 0.88
N ALA A 243 6.06 -3.69 1.79
CA ALA A 243 6.29 -3.93 3.21
C ALA A 243 7.39 -3.02 3.79
N ALA A 244 7.31 -1.71 3.50
CA ALA A 244 8.38 -0.76 3.79
C ALA A 244 8.68 -0.64 5.29
N ALA A 245 9.97 -0.51 5.61
CA ALA A 245 10.44 -0.17 6.95
C ALA A 245 11.05 1.23 6.92
N ALA A 246 10.55 2.15 7.73
CA ALA A 246 11.15 3.48 7.88
C ALA A 246 12.41 3.37 8.76
N ALA A 247 13.54 3.85 8.27
CA ALA A 247 14.83 3.64 8.96
C ALA A 247 15.74 4.86 8.93
N SER A 248 15.86 5.54 7.79
CA SER A 248 16.94 6.49 7.57
C SER A 248 16.47 7.87 7.11
N VAL A 249 15.33 7.94 6.42
CA VAL A 249 14.72 9.21 5.98
C VAL A 249 13.44 9.51 6.75
N ASP A 250 13.06 10.79 6.81
CA ASP A 250 11.76 11.19 7.35
C ASP A 250 10.65 10.78 6.36
N PRO A 251 9.78 9.81 6.70
CA PRO A 251 8.68 9.41 5.83
C PRO A 251 7.55 10.46 5.78
N TRP A 252 7.57 11.46 6.67
CA TRP A 252 6.50 12.47 6.83
C TRP A 252 6.69 13.71 5.94
N THR A 253 7.16 13.50 4.71
CA THR A 253 7.42 14.56 3.73
C THR A 253 6.71 14.27 2.41
N SER A 254 6.63 15.28 1.54
CA SER A 254 6.20 15.11 0.15
C SER A 254 7.13 14.20 -0.63
N ILE A 255 6.61 13.61 -1.70
CA ILE A 255 7.36 12.85 -2.70
C ILE A 255 7.13 13.45 -4.08
N SER A 256 8.21 13.56 -4.84
CA SER A 256 8.25 14.15 -6.18
C SER A 256 7.46 13.39 -7.25
N ALA A 257 7.18 12.10 -7.02
CA ALA A 257 6.61 11.18 -7.99
C ALA A 257 5.41 10.41 -7.41
N PRO A 258 4.53 9.87 -8.27
CA PRO A 258 3.56 8.85 -7.89
C PRO A 258 4.10 7.79 -6.92
N LEU A 259 3.37 7.55 -5.82
CA LEU A 259 3.76 6.59 -4.78
C LEU A 259 2.67 5.55 -4.55
N ALA A 260 3.04 4.27 -4.47
CA ALA A 260 2.19 3.24 -3.91
C ALA A 260 2.94 2.47 -2.81
N THR A 261 2.30 2.30 -1.65
CA THR A 261 2.85 1.52 -0.52
C THR A 261 1.98 0.29 -0.27
N ILE A 262 2.57 -0.90 -0.39
CA ILE A 262 1.92 -2.17 -0.02
C ILE A 262 2.27 -2.50 1.42
N LEU A 263 1.25 -2.60 2.26
CA LEU A 263 1.33 -3.08 3.64
C LEU A 263 0.96 -4.56 3.70
N ALA A 264 1.86 -5.37 4.26
CA ALA A 264 1.59 -6.78 4.53
C ALA A 264 0.77 -6.90 5.82
N GLY A 265 -0.49 -7.30 5.74
CA GLY A 265 -1.39 -7.23 6.91
C GLY A 265 -0.97 -8.08 8.12
N CYS A 266 -0.11 -9.08 7.88
CA CYS A 266 0.47 -9.98 8.86
C CYS A 266 1.99 -9.88 8.94
N ASP A 267 2.55 -8.71 8.61
CA ASP A 267 3.97 -8.40 8.73
C ASP A 267 4.50 -8.68 10.14
N GLY A 268 5.43 -9.62 10.25
CA GLY A 268 6.12 -10.01 11.47
C GLY A 268 7.47 -9.32 11.70
N ASP A 269 7.98 -8.57 10.74
CA ASP A 269 9.26 -7.86 10.86
C ASP A 269 9.02 -6.37 11.22
N VAL A 270 7.99 -5.77 10.61
CA VAL A 270 7.55 -4.38 10.77
C VAL A 270 6.13 -4.37 11.33
N VAL A 271 6.01 -4.87 12.56
CA VAL A 271 4.71 -5.17 13.18
C VAL A 271 3.84 -3.93 13.39
N ASP A 272 4.43 -2.75 13.52
CA ASP A 272 3.73 -1.46 13.70
C ASP A 272 3.23 -0.87 12.38
N GLN A 273 3.59 -1.46 11.25
CA GLN A 273 3.22 -1.03 9.90
C GLN A 273 3.69 0.41 9.61
N VAL A 274 4.88 0.77 10.09
CA VAL A 274 5.44 2.14 9.91
C VAL A 274 5.57 2.54 8.44
N GLY A 275 5.63 1.58 7.50
CA GLY A 275 5.60 1.86 6.06
C GLY A 275 4.42 2.75 5.63
N GLN A 276 3.29 2.72 6.35
CA GLN A 276 2.16 3.62 6.09
C GLN A 276 2.54 5.10 6.19
N ALA A 277 3.56 5.45 6.96
CA ALA A 277 4.01 6.83 7.10
C ALA A 277 4.42 7.45 5.76
N TYR A 278 4.93 6.66 4.80
CA TYR A 278 5.27 7.16 3.46
C TYR A 278 4.06 7.56 2.62
N PHE A 279 2.86 7.04 2.91
CA PHE A 279 1.62 7.53 2.32
C PHE A 279 1.08 8.75 3.10
N GLU A 280 1.17 8.69 4.44
CA GLU A 280 0.62 9.72 5.32
C GLU A 280 1.44 11.03 5.30
N GLY A 281 2.74 10.97 4.99
CA GLY A 281 3.61 12.12 4.75
C GLY A 281 3.11 12.99 3.59
N PRO A 282 3.06 12.47 2.35
CA PRO A 282 2.47 13.11 1.19
C PRO A 282 1.06 13.63 1.45
N ARG A 283 0.23 12.86 2.17
CA ARG A 283 -1.12 13.30 2.53
C ARG A 283 -1.10 14.59 3.37
N LEU A 284 -0.26 14.66 4.40
CA LEU A 284 -0.17 15.80 5.31
C LEU A 284 0.71 16.95 4.76
N ALA A 285 1.44 16.73 3.67
CA ALA A 285 2.34 17.70 3.08
C ALA A 285 1.59 18.69 2.17
N PRO A 286 1.62 20.01 2.45
CA PRO A 286 0.89 21.00 1.67
C PRO A 286 1.45 21.19 0.24
N ASP A 287 2.68 20.79 0.00
CA ASP A 287 3.39 20.86 -1.28
C ASP A 287 3.28 19.56 -2.10
N GLN A 288 2.59 18.53 -1.60
CA GLN A 288 2.39 17.28 -2.33
C GLN A 288 1.50 17.48 -3.56
N THR A 289 2.05 17.20 -4.74
CA THR A 289 1.33 17.34 -6.03
C THR A 289 0.96 16.01 -6.66
N ALA A 290 1.89 15.05 -6.71
CA ALA A 290 1.66 13.71 -7.25
C ALA A 290 0.66 12.92 -6.39
N TRP A 291 0.04 11.89 -6.99
CA TRP A 291 -0.85 10.99 -6.27
C TRP A 291 -0.07 10.02 -5.37
N ALA A 292 -0.71 9.57 -4.30
CA ALA A 292 -0.19 8.51 -3.43
C ALA A 292 -1.28 7.46 -3.14
N ALA A 293 -0.88 6.21 -2.95
CA ALA A 293 -1.78 5.12 -2.57
C ALA A 293 -1.13 4.27 -1.46
N SER A 294 -1.96 3.73 -0.57
CA SER A 294 -1.56 2.66 0.34
C SER A 294 -2.53 1.49 0.20
N VAL A 295 -1.98 0.28 0.15
CA VAL A 295 -2.74 -0.96 0.00
C VAL A 295 -2.47 -1.88 1.16
N TRP A 296 -3.52 -2.21 1.88
CA TRP A 296 -3.50 -3.20 2.93
C TRP A 296 -3.81 -4.57 2.32
N LEU A 297 -2.80 -5.43 2.18
CA LEU A 297 -2.95 -6.80 1.67
C LEU A 297 -3.16 -7.77 2.82
N ASP A 298 -4.38 -8.29 2.95
CA ASP A 298 -4.70 -9.18 4.06
C ASP A 298 -3.87 -10.46 4.01
N ARG A 299 -3.46 -10.94 5.18
CA ARG A 299 -2.74 -12.21 5.39
C ARG A 299 -1.35 -12.30 4.77
N ALA A 300 -0.92 -11.29 4.01
CA ALA A 300 0.45 -11.22 3.53
C ALA A 300 1.42 -11.02 4.70
N ASN A 301 2.58 -11.68 4.61
CA ASN A 301 3.67 -11.50 5.57
C ASN A 301 4.83 -10.72 4.94
N HIS A 302 5.81 -10.33 5.73
CA HIS A 302 6.92 -9.46 5.31
C HIS A 302 7.82 -10.13 4.26
N ASN A 303 8.25 -11.35 4.55
CA ASN A 303 9.36 -11.99 3.84
C ASN A 303 8.92 -12.78 2.60
N ALA A 304 7.65 -13.15 2.46
CA ALA A 304 7.16 -13.96 1.35
C ALA A 304 7.20 -13.25 -0.01
N PHE A 305 7.41 -11.93 -0.05
CA PHE A 305 7.71 -11.20 -1.28
C PHE A 305 9.09 -11.54 -1.87
N ASN A 306 9.99 -12.12 -1.09
CA ASN A 306 11.31 -12.56 -1.53
C ASN A 306 11.42 -14.09 -1.44
N THR A 307 11.88 -14.76 -2.49
CA THR A 307 11.85 -16.23 -2.53
C THR A 307 12.89 -16.92 -1.66
N ILE A 308 13.91 -16.20 -1.17
CA ILE A 308 15.02 -16.80 -0.41
C ILE A 308 15.02 -16.44 1.07
N LEU A 309 14.19 -15.48 1.48
CA LEU A 309 14.07 -15.12 2.88
C LEU A 309 13.31 -16.19 3.65
N PRO A 310 13.68 -16.44 4.93
CA PRO A 310 12.91 -17.31 5.81
C PRO A 310 11.56 -16.67 6.15
N GLY A 311 10.75 -17.34 6.98
CA GLY A 311 9.58 -16.68 7.58
C GLY A 311 9.98 -15.49 8.44
N ASP A 312 9.01 -14.60 8.69
CA ASP A 312 9.16 -13.40 9.52
C ASP A 312 9.72 -13.70 10.91
N MET A 313 10.44 -12.71 11.47
CA MET A 313 11.11 -12.78 12.76
C MET A 313 10.12 -12.97 13.92
N ALA A 314 8.96 -12.33 13.85
CA ALA A 314 7.90 -12.50 14.83
C ALA A 314 6.71 -13.26 14.25
N VAL A 315 6.26 -14.28 14.99
CA VAL A 315 4.95 -14.88 14.76
C VAL A 315 3.90 -13.97 15.38
N GLN A 316 2.97 -13.47 14.56
CA GLN A 316 1.82 -12.69 15.00
C GLN A 316 0.84 -13.58 15.78
N ARG A 317 1.09 -13.78 17.08
CA ARG A 317 0.18 -14.54 17.96
C ARG A 317 -1.14 -13.81 18.12
N ASP A 318 -2.21 -14.58 18.33
CA ASP A 318 -3.56 -14.06 18.61
C ASP A 318 -4.09 -13.11 17.51
N ARG A 319 -3.64 -13.37 16.28
CA ARG A 319 -4.11 -12.80 15.03
C ARG A 319 -4.76 -13.91 14.19
N PRO A 320 -6.03 -14.26 14.48
CA PRO A 320 -6.71 -15.33 13.74
C PRO A 320 -6.85 -15.02 12.25
N ASP A 321 -6.81 -13.74 11.87
CA ASP A 321 -6.75 -13.31 10.47
C ASP A 321 -5.42 -13.70 9.79
N CYS A 322 -4.35 -13.92 10.56
CA CYS A 322 -3.06 -14.38 10.04
C CYS A 322 -2.92 -15.91 10.01
N GLU A 323 -3.99 -16.67 10.27
CA GLU A 323 -3.98 -18.13 10.34
C GLU A 323 -5.02 -18.76 9.39
N PRO A 324 -4.63 -19.28 8.21
CA PRO A 324 -3.27 -19.30 7.66
C PRO A 324 -2.89 -17.96 6.98
N LEU A 325 -1.59 -17.70 6.92
CA LEU A 325 -1.00 -16.66 6.08
C LEU A 325 -1.31 -16.92 4.60
N LEU A 326 -1.23 -15.86 3.80
CA LEU A 326 -1.27 -15.96 2.35
C LEU A 326 -0.10 -16.84 1.86
N ASP A 327 -0.38 -17.76 0.95
CA ASP A 327 0.66 -18.58 0.34
C ASP A 327 1.68 -17.70 -0.36
N GLY A 328 2.98 -17.94 -0.13
CA GLY A 328 4.02 -17.06 -0.65
C GLY A 328 4.06 -16.99 -2.18
N LYS A 329 3.69 -18.07 -2.89
CA LYS A 329 3.61 -18.01 -4.37
C LYS A 329 2.43 -17.13 -4.80
N ALA A 330 1.29 -17.22 -4.12
CA ALA A 330 0.15 -16.35 -4.38
C ALA A 330 0.47 -14.88 -4.06
N GLN A 331 1.16 -14.59 -2.95
CA GLN A 331 1.58 -13.24 -2.58
C GLN A 331 2.52 -12.62 -3.63
N ARG A 332 3.46 -13.40 -4.17
CA ARG A 332 4.36 -12.95 -5.23
C ARG A 332 3.65 -12.77 -6.58
N ALA A 333 2.70 -13.64 -6.91
CA ALA A 333 1.88 -13.46 -8.11
C ALA A 333 1.05 -12.16 -8.02
N TRP A 334 0.46 -11.90 -6.85
CA TRP A 334 -0.23 -10.65 -6.57
C TRP A 334 0.68 -9.43 -6.74
N LEU A 335 1.93 -9.48 -6.24
CA LEU A 335 2.89 -8.39 -6.42
C LEU A 335 3.26 -8.17 -7.89
N VAL A 336 3.41 -9.24 -8.69
CA VAL A 336 3.65 -9.12 -10.13
C VAL A 336 2.53 -8.36 -10.81
N ASP A 337 1.28 -8.74 -10.54
CA ASP A 337 0.12 -8.09 -11.15
C ASP A 337 0.02 -6.61 -10.71
N TYR A 338 0.15 -6.35 -9.40
CA TYR A 338 0.11 -5.00 -8.84
C TYR A 338 1.22 -4.11 -9.39
N ALA A 339 2.47 -4.59 -9.43
CA ALA A 339 3.60 -3.82 -9.94
C ALA A 339 3.45 -3.53 -11.45
N THR A 340 2.91 -4.48 -12.21
CA THR A 340 2.68 -4.32 -13.65
C THR A 340 1.64 -3.22 -13.91
N ASP A 341 0.53 -3.21 -13.19
CA ASP A 341 -0.48 -2.17 -13.32
C ASP A 341 0.03 -0.81 -12.81
N PHE A 342 0.78 -0.78 -11.71
CA PHE A 342 1.44 0.43 -11.24
C PHE A 342 2.30 1.05 -12.34
N LEU A 343 3.21 0.27 -12.94
CA LEU A 343 4.07 0.74 -14.03
C LEU A 343 3.28 1.12 -15.29
N THR A 344 2.17 0.44 -15.56
CA THR A 344 1.24 0.80 -16.65
C THR A 344 0.68 2.21 -16.45
N THR A 345 0.37 2.61 -15.21
CA THR A 345 -0.08 3.99 -14.94
C THR A 345 0.98 5.06 -15.17
N LEU A 346 2.27 4.68 -15.17
CA LEU A 346 3.39 5.60 -15.37
C LEU A 346 3.82 5.69 -16.83
N PHE A 347 3.87 4.55 -17.52
CA PHE A 347 4.61 4.44 -18.78
C PHE A 347 3.78 4.01 -20.00
N ALA A 348 2.53 3.62 -19.83
CA ALA A 348 1.68 3.29 -20.97
C ALA A 348 1.21 4.57 -21.69
N ASP A 349 1.11 4.51 -23.02
CA ASP A 349 0.55 5.60 -23.83
C ASP A 349 -0.97 5.48 -24.03
N ASP A 350 -1.53 4.26 -23.87
CA ASP A 350 -2.96 3.98 -24.11
C ASP A 350 -3.81 4.36 -22.90
N PRO A 351 -4.67 5.40 -22.99
CA PRO A 351 -5.52 5.82 -21.88
C PRO A 351 -6.48 4.73 -21.40
N VAL A 352 -6.88 3.80 -22.27
CA VAL A 352 -7.76 2.68 -21.90
C VAL A 352 -7.01 1.70 -21.00
N ALA A 353 -5.76 1.37 -21.36
CA ALA A 353 -4.90 0.53 -20.53
C ALA A 353 -4.62 1.18 -19.16
N ILE A 354 -4.33 2.49 -19.12
CA ILE A 354 -4.15 3.25 -17.88
C ILE A 354 -5.42 3.22 -17.02
N GLY A 355 -6.60 3.44 -17.62
CA GLY A 355 -7.88 3.40 -16.91
C GLY A 355 -8.14 2.03 -16.27
N HIS A 356 -7.91 0.95 -17.02
CA HIS A 356 -8.04 -0.41 -16.49
C HIS A 356 -7.01 -0.75 -15.40
N ALA A 357 -5.78 -0.22 -15.52
CA ALA A 357 -4.78 -0.35 -14.46
C ALA A 357 -5.21 0.39 -13.19
N LYS A 358 -5.71 1.63 -13.31
CA LYS A 358 -6.27 2.40 -12.18
C LYS A 358 -7.43 1.65 -11.50
N GLU A 359 -8.32 1.03 -12.28
CA GLU A 359 -9.42 0.21 -11.77
C GLU A 359 -8.90 -1.00 -10.97
N ARG A 360 -7.96 -1.78 -11.54
CA ARG A 360 -7.38 -2.97 -10.87
C ARG A 360 -6.48 -2.65 -9.69
N LEU A 361 -5.86 -1.46 -9.65
CA LEU A 361 -5.15 -0.94 -8.48
C LEU A 361 -6.09 -0.44 -7.39
N GLY A 362 -7.38 -0.29 -7.69
CA GLY A 362 -8.36 0.28 -6.77
C GLY A 362 -8.25 1.79 -6.60
N ILE A 363 -7.56 2.50 -7.49
CA ILE A 363 -7.36 3.97 -7.44
C ILE A 363 -8.27 4.74 -8.41
N ASP A 364 -9.08 4.06 -9.21
CA ASP A 364 -10.14 4.71 -9.99
C ASP A 364 -11.23 5.27 -9.06
N VAL A 365 -11.27 6.59 -8.92
CA VAL A 365 -12.20 7.29 -8.04
C VAL A 365 -13.65 7.24 -8.50
N THR A 366 -13.94 6.81 -9.73
CA THR A 366 -15.31 6.69 -10.25
C THR A 366 -16.01 5.41 -9.82
N THR A 367 -15.26 4.44 -9.32
CA THR A 367 -15.77 3.15 -8.86
C THR A 367 -15.76 3.07 -7.34
N ALA A 368 -16.58 2.19 -6.78
CA ALA A 368 -16.57 1.94 -5.34
C ALA A 368 -15.20 1.41 -4.89
N ALA A 369 -14.79 1.75 -3.66
CA ALA A 369 -13.54 1.23 -3.12
C ALA A 369 -13.60 -0.31 -3.03
N PRO A 370 -12.57 -1.03 -3.51
CA PRO A 370 -12.58 -2.49 -3.55
C PRO A 370 -12.32 -3.11 -2.18
N ASP A 371 -12.84 -4.32 -1.98
CA ASP A 371 -12.55 -5.21 -0.85
C ASP A 371 -11.56 -6.33 -1.21
N ALA A 372 -11.23 -6.46 -2.50
CA ALA A 372 -10.25 -7.38 -3.02
C ALA A 372 -9.52 -6.79 -4.25
N LEU A 373 -8.24 -7.13 -4.37
CA LEU A 373 -7.41 -6.82 -5.53
C LEU A 373 -6.75 -8.10 -6.03
N TYR A 374 -6.74 -8.34 -7.33
CA TYR A 374 -6.13 -9.53 -7.96
C TYR A 374 -6.54 -10.85 -7.29
N GLY A 375 -7.81 -10.95 -6.88
CA GLY A 375 -8.38 -12.14 -6.24
C GLY A 375 -7.96 -12.38 -4.79
N GLN A 376 -7.27 -11.43 -4.15
CA GLN A 376 -6.93 -11.48 -2.72
C GLN A 376 -7.66 -10.36 -1.96
N PRO A 377 -8.14 -10.61 -0.72
CA PRO A 377 -8.70 -9.55 0.12
C PRO A 377 -7.65 -8.44 0.34
N ALA A 378 -8.02 -7.22 -0.04
CA ALA A 378 -7.14 -6.07 0.03
C ALA A 378 -7.97 -4.78 0.03
N ARG A 379 -7.47 -3.75 0.72
CA ARG A 379 -8.15 -2.46 0.84
C ARG A 379 -7.19 -1.34 0.51
N VAL A 380 -7.71 -0.23 0.00
CA VAL A 380 -6.90 0.88 -0.52
C VAL A 380 -7.23 2.18 0.20
N ALA A 381 -6.19 2.96 0.51
CA ALA A 381 -6.27 4.39 0.76
C ALA A 381 -5.67 5.11 -0.45
N PHE A 382 -6.36 6.13 -0.98
CA PHE A 382 -5.89 6.87 -2.15
C PHE A 382 -5.94 8.38 -1.92
N LEU A 383 -4.84 9.05 -2.26
CA LEU A 383 -4.69 10.49 -2.36
C LEU A 383 -4.58 10.84 -3.84
N ALA A 384 -5.64 11.40 -4.43
CA ALA A 384 -5.65 11.84 -5.82
C ALA A 384 -4.62 12.95 -6.06
N PRO A 385 -4.17 13.25 -7.30
CA PRO A 385 -3.28 14.38 -7.57
C PRO A 385 -3.86 15.70 -7.03
N ALA A 386 -3.00 16.64 -6.64
CA ALA A 386 -3.46 17.92 -6.06
C ALA A 386 -4.36 18.72 -7.02
N ALA A 387 -4.15 18.60 -8.33
CA ALA A 387 -4.98 19.25 -9.34
C ALA A 387 -6.41 18.66 -9.42
N ASP A 388 -6.61 17.45 -8.92
CA ASP A 388 -7.83 16.65 -9.09
C ASP A 388 -8.54 16.39 -7.76
N ARG A 389 -8.13 17.08 -6.69
CA ARG A 389 -8.77 17.01 -5.37
C ARG A 389 -9.03 18.40 -4.78
N GLN A 390 -10.11 18.50 -4.01
CA GLN A 390 -10.39 19.62 -3.12
C GLN A 390 -10.64 19.07 -1.72
N THR A 391 -9.71 19.34 -0.80
CA THR A 391 -9.75 18.83 0.56
C THR A 391 -10.71 19.65 1.41
N VAL A 392 -11.73 19.00 1.97
CA VAL A 392 -12.65 19.59 2.96
C VAL A 392 -12.02 19.50 4.35
N MET A 393 -11.58 18.31 4.73
CA MET A 393 -10.97 18.05 6.04
C MET A 393 -9.72 17.20 5.88
N ILE A 394 -8.66 17.57 6.58
CA ILE A 394 -7.48 16.73 6.78
C ILE A 394 -6.89 17.07 8.15
N PRO A 395 -7.44 16.54 9.27
CA PRO A 395 -7.15 17.03 10.61
C PRO A 395 -5.66 16.84 10.92
N ALA A 396 -4.88 17.88 10.64
CA ALA A 396 -3.44 17.95 10.85
C ALA A 396 -3.12 18.68 12.16
N ASP A 397 -4.08 19.50 12.61
CA ASP A 397 -4.14 20.12 13.93
C ASP A 397 -5.59 20.17 14.46
N ALA A 398 -5.76 20.67 15.69
CA ALA A 398 -7.05 20.73 16.37
C ALA A 398 -7.99 21.83 15.84
N ASP A 399 -7.44 22.89 15.21
CA ASP A 399 -8.24 23.99 14.69
C ASP A 399 -9.08 23.54 13.49
N GLU A 400 -8.60 22.52 12.76
CA GLU A 400 -9.34 21.88 11.66
C GLU A 400 -10.63 21.15 12.09
N LEU A 401 -10.81 20.89 13.39
CA LEU A 401 -12.08 20.39 13.92
C LEU A 401 -13.09 21.51 14.21
N GLN A 402 -12.70 22.77 14.03
CA GLN A 402 -13.55 23.94 14.21
C GLN A 402 -13.75 24.69 12.88
N THR A 403 -12.72 24.75 12.04
CA THR A 403 -12.77 25.38 10.71
C THR A 403 -12.13 24.47 9.68
N ASN A 404 -12.87 24.10 8.63
CA ASN A 404 -12.41 23.20 7.60
C ASN A 404 -11.39 23.87 6.66
N ARG A 405 -10.72 23.08 5.80
CA ARG A 405 -9.68 23.57 4.87
C ARG A 405 -10.19 24.57 3.83
N LEU A 406 -11.51 24.67 3.66
CA LEU A 406 -12.18 25.58 2.75
C LEU A 406 -12.66 26.86 3.46
N GLY A 407 -12.37 27.02 4.75
CA GLY A 407 -12.68 28.22 5.54
C GLY A 407 -14.08 28.23 6.17
N GLY A 408 -14.82 27.13 6.09
CA GLY A 408 -16.15 27.01 6.70
C GLY A 408 -16.12 26.39 8.09
N ALA A 409 -17.16 26.64 8.89
CA ALA A 409 -17.28 26.08 10.23
C ALA A 409 -17.48 24.56 10.19
N VAL A 410 -16.87 23.87 11.16
CA VAL A 410 -17.13 22.46 11.47
C VAL A 410 -18.00 22.40 12.72
N THR A 411 -19.15 21.75 12.64
CA THR A 411 -20.12 21.66 13.75
C THR A 411 -20.43 20.21 14.10
N ALA A 412 -20.33 19.90 15.38
CA ALA A 412 -20.67 18.59 15.95
C ALA A 412 -22.06 18.63 16.60
N ASP A 413 -23.01 17.88 16.04
CA ASP A 413 -24.35 17.71 16.59
C ASP A 413 -24.45 16.36 17.31
N ASN A 414 -24.65 16.37 18.64
CA ASN A 414 -24.83 15.16 19.47
C ASN A 414 -23.70 14.11 19.34
N LEU A 415 -22.47 14.55 19.06
CA LEU A 415 -21.27 13.72 19.04
C LEU A 415 -20.09 14.44 19.71
N THR A 416 -19.03 13.68 19.97
CA THR A 416 -17.71 14.22 20.28
C THR A 416 -16.76 14.02 19.10
N SER A 417 -15.90 15.01 18.87
CA SER A 417 -14.85 14.97 17.85
C SER A 417 -13.53 15.41 18.48
N ASP A 418 -12.54 14.52 18.51
CA ASP A 418 -11.24 14.75 19.15
C ASP A 418 -10.11 14.66 18.14
N PHE A 419 -9.15 15.59 18.21
CA PHE A 419 -7.97 15.57 17.35
C PHE A 419 -6.88 14.69 17.95
N CYS A 420 -6.33 13.81 17.12
CA CYS A 420 -5.25 12.90 17.50
C CYS A 420 -3.98 13.22 16.71
N PRO A 421 -2.97 13.86 17.32
CA PRO A 421 -1.68 14.11 16.69
C PRO A 421 -1.03 12.84 16.15
N LYS A 422 -0.16 12.95 15.15
CA LYS A 422 0.62 11.80 14.67
C LYS A 422 1.58 11.30 15.75
N GLY A 423 1.93 10.01 15.67
CA GLY A 423 2.93 9.37 16.52
C GLY A 423 2.36 8.59 17.71
N PHE A 424 3.27 7.98 18.46
CA PHE A 424 2.94 7.17 19.62
C PHE A 424 2.94 8.01 20.90
N TYR A 425 1.88 7.92 21.69
CA TYR A 425 1.76 8.54 23.01
C TYR A 425 0.72 7.79 23.84
N SER A 426 0.59 8.15 25.11
CA SER A 426 -0.53 7.75 25.97
C SER A 426 -1.17 8.96 26.64
N ALA A 427 -2.33 8.77 27.27
CA ALA A 427 -2.98 9.80 28.06
C ALA A 427 -2.09 10.34 29.20
N GLN A 428 -1.13 9.56 29.69
CA GLN A 428 -0.16 10.01 30.69
C GLN A 428 0.86 10.98 30.11
N THR A 429 1.31 10.77 28.87
CA THR A 429 2.28 11.66 28.20
C THR A 429 1.62 12.83 27.49
N LEU A 430 0.35 12.67 27.09
CA LEU A 430 -0.47 13.68 26.42
C LEU A 430 -1.91 13.63 27.00
N PRO A 431 -2.18 14.31 28.13
CA PRO A 431 -3.50 14.34 28.74
C PRO A 431 -4.58 14.88 27.79
N GLY A 432 -5.78 14.28 27.81
CA GLY A 432 -6.87 14.60 26.87
C GLY A 432 -6.85 13.78 25.58
N SER A 433 -5.82 12.94 25.39
CA SER A 433 -5.70 12.08 24.21
C SER A 433 -6.24 10.65 24.42
N GLU A 434 -6.99 10.41 25.50
CA GLU A 434 -7.65 9.14 25.80
C GLU A 434 -8.46 8.59 24.61
N PRO A 435 -9.22 9.41 23.85
CA PRO A 435 -9.97 8.93 22.69
C PRO A 435 -9.09 8.43 21.55
N CYS A 436 -7.82 8.84 21.47
CA CYS A 436 -6.90 8.48 20.38
C CYS A 436 -6.33 7.07 20.47
N ARG A 437 -6.35 6.46 21.66
CA ARG A 437 -5.97 5.06 21.91
C ARG A 437 -4.59 4.62 21.38
N ARG A 438 -3.66 5.56 21.17
CA ARG A 438 -2.35 5.31 20.52
C ARG A 438 -1.49 4.22 21.16
N ASN A 439 -1.62 4.02 22.46
CA ASN A 439 -0.82 3.04 23.20
C ASN A 439 -1.45 1.63 23.25
N TYR A 440 -2.65 1.43 22.71
CA TYR A 440 -3.33 0.13 22.74
C TYR A 440 -4.09 -0.26 21.46
N VAL A 441 -4.30 0.67 20.52
CA VAL A 441 -4.75 0.37 19.15
C VAL A 441 -3.63 0.77 18.19
N THR A 442 -3.24 -0.17 17.32
CA THR A 442 -2.26 0.10 16.27
C THR A 442 -2.98 0.50 14.99
N VAL A 443 -3.03 1.80 14.74
CA VAL A 443 -3.32 2.37 13.42
C VAL A 443 -2.00 2.41 12.64
N PRO A 444 -1.88 1.75 11.47
CA PRO A 444 -0.65 1.75 10.68
C PRO A 444 -0.05 3.14 10.51
N GLY A 445 1.24 3.30 10.79
CA GLY A 445 1.95 4.59 10.75
C GLY A 445 1.57 5.61 11.83
N GLN A 446 0.54 5.35 12.64
CA GLN A 446 0.00 6.25 13.65
C GLN A 446 -0.20 7.71 13.14
N PRO A 447 -0.92 7.95 12.03
CA PRO A 447 -1.07 9.26 11.42
C PRO A 447 -2.01 10.17 12.21
N ALA A 448 -1.88 11.48 11.99
CA ALA A 448 -2.84 12.45 12.48
C ALA A 448 -4.24 12.17 11.90
N HIS A 449 -5.25 12.11 12.77
CA HIS A 449 -6.65 11.84 12.42
C HIS A 449 -7.60 12.42 13.49
N ALA A 450 -8.90 12.39 13.21
CA ALA A 450 -9.96 12.70 14.16
C ALA A 450 -10.59 11.42 14.71
N VAL A 451 -10.96 11.41 15.98
CA VAL A 451 -11.84 10.40 16.58
C VAL A 451 -13.23 11.01 16.68
N VAL A 452 -14.22 10.35 16.10
CA VAL A 452 -15.63 10.78 16.17
C VAL A 452 -16.45 9.73 16.88
N SER A 453 -17.17 10.10 17.94
CA SER A 453 -18.01 9.16 18.69
C SER A 453 -19.40 9.69 19.02
N TRP A 454 -20.38 8.80 18.97
CA TRP A 454 -21.80 9.08 19.23
C TRP A 454 -22.42 7.99 20.10
N GLU A 455 -23.30 8.40 21.02
CA GLU A 455 -24.00 7.49 21.94
C GLU A 455 -25.46 7.22 21.52
N THR A 456 -25.99 8.02 20.60
CA THR A 456 -27.37 7.94 20.11
C THR A 456 -27.42 8.18 18.61
N PRO A 457 -28.34 7.55 17.85
CA PRO A 457 -28.51 7.80 16.43
C PRO A 457 -28.84 9.27 16.11
N GLY A 458 -28.48 9.68 14.90
CA GLY A 458 -28.83 11.00 14.37
C GLY A 458 -27.85 12.10 14.77
N ALA A 459 -26.69 11.73 15.30
CA ALA A 459 -25.57 12.65 15.44
C ALA A 459 -25.00 13.02 14.06
N ALA A 460 -24.41 14.21 13.93
CA ALA A 460 -23.85 14.68 12.68
C ALA A 460 -22.57 15.48 12.87
N LEU A 461 -21.60 15.29 11.97
CA LEU A 461 -20.45 16.16 11.83
C LEU A 461 -20.60 16.95 10.52
N ARG A 462 -20.81 18.26 10.63
CA ARG A 462 -21.16 19.15 9.51
C ARG A 462 -19.99 20.03 9.13
N PHE A 463 -19.79 20.22 7.84
CA PHE A 463 -18.76 21.04 7.25
C PHE A 463 -19.42 22.07 6.34
N ALA A 464 -19.43 23.34 6.76
CA ALA A 464 -19.96 24.41 5.94
C ALA A 464 -19.01 24.69 4.75
N LEU A 465 -19.55 25.01 3.59
CA LEU A 465 -18.81 25.42 2.41
C LEU A 465 -19.11 26.90 2.18
N PRO A 466 -18.13 27.81 2.40
CA PRO A 466 -18.32 29.22 2.13
C PRO A 466 -18.68 29.53 0.67
N GLU A 467 -19.20 30.73 0.44
CA GLU A 467 -19.50 31.20 -0.91
C GLU A 467 -18.24 31.14 -1.80
N GLY A 468 -18.39 30.56 -3.00
CA GLY A 468 -17.33 30.48 -4.01
C GLY A 468 -16.44 29.24 -3.95
N VAL A 469 -16.61 28.35 -2.96
CA VAL A 469 -15.87 27.06 -2.90
C VAL A 469 -16.74 25.82 -3.07
N GLY A 470 -18.06 26.01 -3.19
CA GLY A 470 -19.08 24.95 -3.29
C GLY A 470 -19.47 24.50 -4.70
N ASP A 471 -18.78 24.98 -5.75
CA ASP A 471 -18.99 24.46 -7.11
C ASP A 471 -18.28 23.12 -7.27
N LEU A 472 -19.05 22.04 -7.13
CA LEU A 472 -18.57 20.68 -7.22
C LEU A 472 -18.76 20.09 -8.63
N SER A 473 -19.15 20.88 -9.63
CA SER A 473 -19.50 20.40 -10.99
C SER A 473 -18.33 19.72 -11.71
N ALA A 474 -17.10 20.02 -11.31
CA ALA A 474 -15.88 19.42 -11.86
C ALA A 474 -15.47 18.11 -11.16
N PHE A 475 -16.11 17.75 -10.05
CA PHE A 475 -15.81 16.54 -9.28
C PHE A 475 -16.81 15.42 -9.59
N SER A 476 -16.39 14.18 -9.38
CA SER A 476 -17.24 13.00 -9.60
C SER A 476 -17.58 12.28 -8.32
N THR A 477 -16.76 12.42 -7.28
CA THR A 477 -16.81 11.55 -6.10
C THR A 477 -16.44 12.32 -4.83
N LEU A 478 -17.14 12.04 -3.73
CA LEU A 478 -16.63 12.32 -2.39
C LEU A 478 -15.83 11.11 -1.90
N SER A 479 -14.57 11.35 -1.54
CA SER A 479 -13.69 10.40 -0.88
C SER A 479 -13.67 10.68 0.63
N LEU A 480 -13.85 9.64 1.43
CA LEU A 480 -13.75 9.66 2.88
C LEU A 480 -12.79 8.55 3.31
N ARG A 481 -11.86 8.82 4.24
CA ARG A 481 -11.09 7.75 4.87
C ARG A 481 -11.48 7.58 6.33
N ALA A 482 -11.84 6.35 6.68
CA ALA A 482 -12.26 6.01 8.03
C ALA A 482 -11.89 4.58 8.41
N ALA A 483 -11.99 4.28 9.70
CA ALA A 483 -11.97 2.93 10.25
C ALA A 483 -12.77 2.85 11.56
N VAL A 484 -13.30 1.68 11.88
CA VAL A 484 -13.94 1.42 13.19
C VAL A 484 -12.88 1.40 14.28
N ASP A 485 -13.14 2.08 15.40
CA ASP A 485 -12.32 1.96 16.61
C ASP A 485 -12.67 0.68 17.40
N PRO A 486 -11.85 -0.39 17.34
CA PRO A 486 -12.21 -1.67 17.94
C PRO A 486 -12.15 -1.69 19.47
N ALA A 487 -11.49 -0.68 20.07
CA ALA A 487 -11.32 -0.61 21.52
C ALA A 487 -12.35 0.32 22.18
N SER A 488 -13.22 0.96 21.41
CA SER A 488 -14.32 1.75 21.96
C SER A 488 -15.44 0.85 22.49
N PRO A 489 -15.96 1.09 23.72
CA PRO A 489 -17.13 0.38 24.22
C PRO A 489 -18.41 0.70 23.43
N LEU A 490 -18.39 1.74 22.59
CA LEU A 490 -19.51 2.11 21.71
C LEU A 490 -19.59 1.22 20.47
N ASN A 491 -18.55 0.43 20.18
CA ASN A 491 -18.47 -0.49 19.07
C ASN A 491 -18.52 -1.94 19.58
N PRO A 492 -19.66 -2.64 19.47
CA PRO A 492 -19.74 -4.05 19.83
C PRO A 492 -18.77 -4.89 18.99
N ALA A 493 -18.04 -5.79 19.65
CA ALA A 493 -17.05 -6.64 18.99
C ALA A 493 -17.66 -7.43 17.82
N GLY A 494 -16.99 -7.38 16.66
CA GLY A 494 -17.42 -8.08 15.45
C GLY A 494 -18.60 -7.46 14.72
N GLN A 495 -19.13 -6.31 15.16
CA GLN A 495 -20.21 -5.61 14.46
C GLN A 495 -19.63 -4.46 13.59
N PRO A 496 -20.03 -4.37 12.31
CA PRO A 496 -19.62 -3.26 11.47
C PRO A 496 -20.30 -1.96 11.91
N GLN A 497 -19.77 -0.84 11.44
CA GLN A 497 -20.44 0.45 11.48
C GLN A 497 -20.98 0.81 10.10
N ALA A 498 -21.90 1.77 10.06
CA ALA A 498 -22.42 2.35 8.82
C ALA A 498 -22.77 3.81 9.09
N ILE A 499 -22.67 4.64 8.07
CA ILE A 499 -22.98 6.08 8.14
C ILE A 499 -23.69 6.52 6.86
N SER A 500 -24.27 7.71 6.89
CA SER A 500 -24.69 8.41 5.68
C SER A 500 -23.87 9.67 5.45
N VAL A 501 -23.68 10.05 4.19
CA VAL A 501 -23.19 11.37 3.81
C VAL A 501 -24.35 12.16 3.25
N GLN A 502 -24.53 13.39 3.70
CA GLN A 502 -25.52 14.32 3.18
C GLN A 502 -24.82 15.53 2.57
N ILE A 503 -25.29 16.00 1.42
CA ILE A 503 -24.93 17.30 0.87
C ILE A 503 -26.17 18.19 0.78
N THR A 504 -25.98 19.49 1.01
CA THR A 504 -27.03 20.50 0.99
C THR A 504 -26.60 21.67 0.12
N ASP A 505 -27.45 22.06 -0.84
CA ASP A 505 -27.20 23.23 -1.69
C ASP A 505 -27.59 24.54 -0.99
N SER A 506 -27.13 25.67 -1.52
CA SER A 506 -27.43 27.01 -1.00
C SER A 506 -28.92 27.38 -1.06
N ALA A 507 -29.73 26.63 -1.83
CA ALA A 507 -31.20 26.77 -1.85
C ALA A 507 -31.89 25.94 -0.74
N GLY A 508 -31.14 25.12 0.00
CA GLY A 508 -31.61 24.28 1.09
C GLY A 508 -32.14 22.91 0.65
N ASN A 509 -31.92 22.49 -0.60
CA ASN A 509 -32.21 21.12 -1.00
C ASN A 509 -31.09 20.21 -0.48
N SER A 510 -31.46 19.03 0.02
CA SER A 510 -30.49 18.07 0.56
C SER A 510 -30.71 16.68 -0.02
N ALA A 511 -29.62 15.95 -0.21
CA ALA A 511 -29.62 14.54 -0.57
C ALA A 511 -28.65 13.77 0.35
N ALA A 512 -29.03 12.56 0.76
CA ALA A 512 -28.22 11.70 1.61
C ALA A 512 -27.99 10.32 0.95
N VAL A 513 -26.76 9.83 1.02
CA VAL A 513 -26.34 8.52 0.51
C VAL A 513 -25.70 7.77 1.67
N HIS A 514 -26.16 6.55 1.92
CA HIS A 514 -25.61 5.68 2.96
C HIS A 514 -24.46 4.82 2.42
N THR A 515 -23.54 4.43 3.32
CA THR A 515 -22.51 3.44 3.00
C THR A 515 -23.14 2.10 2.64
N ARG A 516 -22.47 1.32 1.78
CA ARG A 516 -22.93 -0.05 1.48
C ARG A 516 -22.89 -0.92 2.74
N PRO A 517 -23.76 -1.95 2.87
CA PRO A 517 -23.82 -2.81 4.06
C PRO A 517 -22.52 -3.54 4.40
N ASP A 518 -21.69 -3.79 3.39
CA ASP A 518 -20.41 -4.47 3.44
C ASP A 518 -19.22 -3.52 3.17
N GLU A 519 -19.34 -2.25 3.60
CA GLU A 519 -18.30 -1.25 3.41
C GLU A 519 -17.01 -1.68 4.13
N PRO A 520 -15.91 -2.03 3.41
CA PRO A 520 -14.74 -2.66 4.00
C PRO A 520 -14.01 -1.77 5.02
N ALA A 521 -14.08 -0.45 4.83
CA ALA A 521 -13.52 0.51 5.76
C ALA A 521 -14.28 0.55 7.10
N LEU A 522 -15.58 0.20 7.10
CA LEU A 522 -16.44 0.20 8.29
C LEU A 522 -16.72 -1.20 8.82
N GLY A 523 -16.07 -2.22 8.29
CA GLY A 523 -16.03 -3.56 8.90
C GLY A 523 -15.26 -3.53 10.24
N PHE A 524 -15.74 -4.28 11.22
CA PHE A 524 -15.00 -4.45 12.47
C PHE A 524 -13.62 -5.08 12.17
N PRO A 525 -12.49 -4.45 12.54
CA PRO A 525 -11.18 -4.94 12.14
C PRO A 525 -10.90 -6.30 12.81
N PRO A 526 -10.21 -7.23 12.13
CA PRO A 526 -9.84 -8.49 12.74
C PRO A 526 -8.83 -8.27 13.86
N GLY A 527 -9.02 -8.97 14.97
CA GLY A 527 -8.18 -8.90 16.15
C GLY A 527 -8.97 -9.16 17.42
N LEU A 528 -8.26 -9.21 18.54
CA LEU A 528 -8.82 -9.47 19.85
C LEU A 528 -8.36 -8.39 20.82
N MET A 529 -9.24 -7.96 21.73
CA MET A 529 -8.82 -7.22 22.91
C MET A 529 -8.17 -8.18 23.90
N GLN A 530 -6.97 -7.85 24.35
CA GLN A 530 -6.22 -8.60 25.34
C GLN A 530 -5.95 -7.75 26.58
N ASP A 531 -6.07 -8.36 27.75
CA ASP A 531 -5.63 -7.77 29.00
C ASP A 531 -4.11 -7.62 29.02
N SER A 532 -3.64 -6.57 29.65
CA SER A 532 -2.21 -6.30 29.83
C SER A 532 -1.92 -6.06 31.30
N SER A 533 -0.82 -6.60 31.80
CA SER A 533 -0.33 -6.27 33.13
C SER A 533 0.31 -4.87 33.20
N VAL A 534 0.54 -4.25 32.03
CA VAL A 534 1.22 -2.95 31.88
C VAL A 534 0.24 -1.81 31.66
N THR A 535 -0.93 -2.07 31.06
CA THR A 535 -1.98 -1.08 30.80
C THR A 535 -3.31 -1.55 31.38
N GLU A 536 -4.00 -0.70 32.14
CA GLU A 536 -5.33 -1.04 32.72
C GLU A 536 -6.39 -1.35 31.65
N THR A 537 -6.20 -0.86 30.42
CA THR A 537 -7.15 -0.99 29.30
C THR A 537 -6.82 -2.13 28.34
N GLY A 538 -5.71 -2.86 28.54
CA GLY A 538 -5.28 -3.89 27.60
C GLY A 538 -4.73 -3.33 26.27
N PHE A 539 -4.71 -4.17 25.23
CA PHE A 539 -4.37 -3.82 23.84
C PHE A 539 -5.16 -4.63 22.82
N PHE A 540 -5.39 -4.05 21.64
CA PHE A 540 -6.00 -4.72 20.49
C PHE A 540 -4.91 -5.38 19.65
N THR A 541 -5.02 -6.69 19.39
CA THR A 541 -3.98 -7.43 18.65
C THR A 541 -3.89 -7.05 17.19
N GLY A 542 -5.02 -6.67 16.58
CA GLY A 542 -5.15 -6.36 15.16
C GLY A 542 -4.54 -5.03 14.74
N ARG A 543 -4.70 -4.71 13.45
CA ARG A 543 -4.32 -3.43 12.86
C ARG A 543 -5.55 -2.76 12.26
N VAL A 544 -5.59 -1.43 12.36
CA VAL A 544 -6.76 -0.65 11.96
C VAL A 544 -6.37 0.33 10.85
N PRO A 545 -6.20 -0.14 9.59
CA PRO A 545 -5.89 0.74 8.47
C PRO A 545 -7.08 1.65 8.16
N LEU A 546 -6.84 2.96 8.04
CA LEU A 546 -7.86 3.89 7.52
C LEU A 546 -7.88 3.79 6.01
N THR A 547 -9.00 3.34 5.46
CA THR A 547 -9.16 3.02 4.04
C THR A 547 -10.29 3.84 3.42
N THR A 548 -10.27 3.97 2.10
CA THR A 548 -11.15 4.87 1.36
C THR A 548 -12.57 4.31 1.24
N ILE A 549 -13.54 5.19 1.44
CA ILE A 549 -14.97 5.05 1.14
C ILE A 549 -15.28 6.07 0.05
N ARG A 550 -16.03 5.67 -0.99
CA ARG A 550 -16.37 6.54 -2.14
C ARG A 550 -17.86 6.70 -2.28
N PHE A 551 -18.31 7.95 -2.41
CA PHE A 551 -19.68 8.31 -2.71
C PHE A 551 -19.74 9.03 -4.06
N PRO A 552 -20.22 8.39 -5.13
CA PRO A 552 -20.40 9.06 -6.42
C PRO A 552 -21.37 10.24 -6.28
N LEU A 553 -20.99 11.42 -6.77
CA LEU A 553 -21.84 12.62 -6.70
C LEU A 553 -23.15 12.45 -7.48
N SER A 554 -23.15 11.59 -8.52
CA SER A 554 -24.37 11.21 -9.25
C SER A 554 -25.43 10.51 -8.39
N SER A 555 -25.07 10.02 -7.20
CA SER A 555 -26.00 9.37 -6.27
C SER A 555 -26.79 10.39 -5.42
N PHE A 556 -26.40 11.66 -5.41
CA PHE A 556 -27.06 12.72 -4.67
C PHE A 556 -28.07 13.44 -5.57
N ALA A 557 -29.30 12.91 -5.63
CA ALA A 557 -30.35 13.45 -6.50
C ALA A 557 -31.04 14.68 -5.89
N GLY A 558 -31.36 15.68 -6.73
CA GLY A 558 -32.20 16.82 -6.34
C GLY A 558 -31.47 17.96 -5.64
N VAL A 559 -30.14 18.01 -5.73
CA VAL A 559 -29.27 19.09 -5.23
C VAL A 559 -28.53 19.76 -6.38
N ASP A 560 -28.29 21.06 -6.28
CA ASP A 560 -27.46 21.80 -7.24
C ASP A 560 -25.97 21.66 -6.91
N LEU A 561 -25.26 20.80 -7.65
CA LEU A 561 -23.82 20.59 -7.46
C LEU A 561 -22.98 21.83 -7.78
N SER A 562 -23.52 22.85 -8.43
CA SER A 562 -22.79 24.09 -8.72
C SER A 562 -22.77 25.07 -7.54
N ASP A 563 -23.54 24.80 -6.49
CA ASP A 563 -23.70 25.70 -5.33
C ASP A 563 -24.00 24.93 -4.04
N ILE A 564 -23.06 24.06 -3.63
CA ILE A 564 -23.17 23.29 -2.38
C ILE A 564 -22.72 24.13 -1.19
N ALA A 565 -23.57 24.20 -0.16
CA ALA A 565 -23.35 24.98 1.06
C ALA A 565 -22.88 24.14 2.26
N GLU A 566 -23.14 22.83 2.27
CA GLU A 566 -22.74 21.95 3.37
C GLU A 566 -22.53 20.50 2.91
N VAL A 567 -21.55 19.83 3.51
CA VAL A 567 -21.46 18.37 3.57
C VAL A 567 -21.51 17.91 5.02
N ALA A 568 -22.23 16.82 5.31
CA ALA A 568 -22.39 16.28 6.64
C ALA A 568 -22.18 14.76 6.67
N LEU A 569 -21.39 14.29 7.63
CA LEU A 569 -21.34 12.88 8.02
C LEU A 569 -22.45 12.64 9.05
N LEU A 570 -23.40 11.76 8.72
CA LEU A 570 -24.54 11.41 9.56
C LEU A 570 -24.31 10.03 10.19
N PHE A 571 -24.37 9.99 11.52
CA PHE A 571 -24.22 8.79 12.32
C PHE A 571 -25.61 8.25 12.70
N ASP A 572 -26.33 7.80 11.68
CA ASP A 572 -27.77 7.48 11.74
C ASP A 572 -28.10 6.00 11.46
N GLN A 573 -27.12 5.20 11.05
CA GLN A 573 -27.33 3.79 10.70
C GLN A 573 -27.08 2.82 11.87
N THR A 574 -26.47 3.27 12.96
CA THR A 574 -26.21 2.44 14.16
C THR A 574 -26.59 3.19 15.44
N SER A 575 -26.83 2.44 16.53
CA SER A 575 -27.26 3.01 17.81
C SER A 575 -26.21 3.90 18.48
N SER A 576 -24.94 3.56 18.27
CA SER A 576 -23.76 4.21 18.84
C SER A 576 -22.53 3.77 18.05
N GLY A 577 -21.43 4.49 18.21
CA GLY A 577 -20.16 4.06 17.65
C GLY A 577 -19.03 5.04 17.89
N ALA A 578 -17.86 4.63 17.45
CA ALA A 578 -16.67 5.47 17.36
C ALA A 578 -15.87 5.13 16.09
N LEU A 579 -15.48 6.14 15.32
CA LEU A 579 -14.68 6.00 14.12
C LEU A 579 -13.41 6.82 14.22
N PHE A 580 -12.32 6.28 13.68
CA PHE A 580 -11.17 7.08 13.24
C PHE A 580 -11.50 7.65 11.86
N VAL A 581 -11.29 8.95 11.64
CA VAL A 581 -11.56 9.64 10.37
C VAL A 581 -10.37 10.53 10.02
N SER A 582 -9.80 10.39 8.81
CA SER A 582 -8.56 11.10 8.45
C SER A 582 -8.71 12.15 7.36
N ASP A 583 -9.68 12.03 6.47
CA ASP A 583 -9.85 13.02 5.41
C ASP A 583 -11.21 12.90 4.73
N ILE A 584 -11.67 14.04 4.21
CA ILE A 584 -12.84 14.20 3.37
C ILE A 584 -12.43 15.08 2.20
N GLU A 585 -12.56 14.56 0.99
CA GLU A 585 -12.12 15.23 -0.23
C GLU A 585 -13.15 15.07 -1.35
N TRP A 586 -13.32 16.11 -2.17
CA TRP A 586 -13.93 15.97 -3.48
C TRP A 586 -12.83 15.59 -4.47
N VAL A 587 -13.07 14.56 -5.28
CA VAL A 587 -12.07 14.05 -6.24
C VAL A 587 -12.68 13.86 -7.63
N ARG A 588 -11.82 13.97 -8.65
CA ARG A 588 -12.15 13.72 -10.05
C ARG A 588 -11.13 12.76 -10.71
N PRO A 589 -11.48 12.13 -11.85
CA PRO A 589 -10.72 11.01 -12.44
C PRO A 589 -9.37 11.36 -13.06
#